data_AF-A0A7A2XYF5-F1
#
_entry.id   AF-A0A7A2XYF5-F1
#
_cell.length_a   1.000
_cell.length_b   1.000
_cell.length_c   1.000
_cell.angle_alpha   90.00
_cell.angle_beta   90.00
_cell.angle_gamma   90.00
#
_symmetry.space_group_name_H-M   'P 1'
#
loop_
_entity.id
_entity.type
_entity.pdbx_description
1 polymer ?
#
loop_
_entity_poly.entity_id
_entity_poly.type
_entity_poly.pdbx_seq_one_letter_code
_entity_poly.pdbx_strand_id
1 'polypeptide(L)'
;MPVDFLTTEQELNYGRYVAEPNDVQLARYFHLDERDLAFINQRRGRHNRLGIALQLTTARFLGTFLTDLTRVLPGVQQFVAVQLNIRRPEVLTRYAERVTTLREHTALIKEYYGYHEFGDFPWSFRLKRLLYTRAWLSNERPGLMFDFATAWLLQNKVLLPGATTLVRLVSEIRERANQRLWKKLAALPDSWQTARVTELLDIPEGQRTSPLEQLKKGPVTVSGPAFTEALERYIRLRNLEFSRLNFTGLPAIQLRNLARYAGMASVKYIARMPQQRKLAVLTAFVKAQETAALDEAVDVLDMLILDITRAAKKTGQKKRLRTLKDLDRAALILARACSLLLDEQADDAELRET
;
A
#
# COMPACT_ATOMS: atom_id res chain seq x y z
N MET A 1 -8.09 -20.08 -8.21
CA MET A 1 -6.77 -20.51 -7.71
C MET A 1 -6.30 -19.48 -6.70
N PRO A 2 -5.95 -19.85 -5.45
CA PRO A 2 -5.27 -18.92 -4.57
C PRO A 2 -4.02 -18.43 -5.30
N VAL A 3 -3.82 -17.13 -5.37
CA VAL A 3 -2.59 -16.57 -5.92
C VAL A 3 -1.52 -16.96 -4.92
N ASP A 4 -0.61 -17.82 -5.33
CA ASP A 4 0.54 -18.14 -4.49
C ASP A 4 1.42 -16.89 -4.41
N PHE A 5 1.36 -16.23 -3.26
CA PHE A 5 2.05 -14.98 -3.01
C PHE A 5 3.26 -15.18 -2.09
N LEU A 6 3.48 -16.40 -1.63
CA LEU A 6 4.70 -16.78 -0.94
C LEU A 6 5.72 -17.25 -1.97
N THR A 7 6.99 -16.98 -1.69
CA THR A 7 8.08 -17.65 -2.40
C THR A 7 8.21 -19.08 -1.88
N THR A 8 8.73 -19.99 -2.70
CA THR A 8 9.01 -21.38 -2.28
C THR A 8 9.88 -21.42 -1.02
N GLU A 9 10.83 -20.50 -0.90
CA GLU A 9 11.66 -20.36 0.30
C GLU A 9 10.84 -19.98 1.54
N GLN A 10 9.95 -19.00 1.44
CA GLN A 10 9.05 -18.61 2.54
C GLN A 10 8.14 -19.76 2.98
N GLU A 11 7.61 -20.53 2.04
CA GLU A 11 6.79 -21.71 2.37
C GLU A 11 7.61 -22.80 3.07
N LEU A 12 8.83 -23.05 2.60
CA LEU A 12 9.72 -24.06 3.20
C LEU A 12 10.19 -23.66 4.60
N ASN A 13 10.37 -22.35 4.85
CA ASN A 13 10.83 -21.81 6.12
C ASN A 13 9.72 -21.71 7.17
N TYR A 14 8.45 -21.67 6.74
CA TYR A 14 7.33 -21.47 7.64
C TYR A 14 7.15 -22.65 8.62
N GLY A 15 7.21 -22.34 9.93
CA GLY A 15 7.08 -23.32 11.00
C GLY A 15 8.23 -24.33 11.06
N ARG A 16 9.43 -23.97 10.56
CA ARG A 16 10.62 -24.82 10.56
C ARG A 16 11.85 -24.06 11.05
N TYR A 17 12.86 -24.80 11.50
CA TYR A 17 14.19 -24.27 11.77
C TYR A 17 14.91 -23.98 10.45
N VAL A 18 15.20 -22.70 10.18
CA VAL A 18 15.93 -22.26 8.98
C VAL A 18 17.44 -22.20 9.26
N ALA A 19 17.81 -21.76 10.48
CA ALA A 19 19.17 -21.64 10.95
C ALA A 19 19.20 -21.85 12.47
N GLU A 20 20.41 -22.06 13.02
CA GLU A 20 20.60 -22.13 14.47
C GLU A 20 20.14 -20.83 15.15
N PRO A 21 19.30 -20.90 16.20
CA PRO A 21 18.92 -19.71 16.95
C PRO A 21 20.15 -19.06 17.58
N ASN A 22 20.23 -17.73 17.50
CA ASN A 22 21.29 -17.00 18.18
C ASN A 22 21.09 -16.98 19.71
N ASP A 23 22.10 -16.52 20.45
CA ASP A 23 22.07 -16.54 21.92
C ASP A 23 20.86 -15.80 22.52
N VAL A 24 20.43 -14.70 21.89
CA VAL A 24 19.25 -13.94 22.31
C VAL A 24 17.97 -14.75 22.13
N GLN A 25 17.85 -15.46 21.00
CA GLN A 25 16.72 -16.36 20.74
C GLN A 25 16.74 -17.58 21.67
N LEU A 26 17.91 -18.18 21.92
CA LEU A 26 18.10 -19.28 22.87
C LEU A 26 17.65 -18.87 24.27
N ALA A 27 18.17 -17.75 24.78
CA ALA A 27 17.80 -17.23 26.09
C ALA A 27 16.30 -16.90 26.20
N ARG A 28 15.68 -16.39 25.12
CA ARG A 28 14.28 -15.95 25.14
C ARG A 28 13.27 -17.09 24.99
N TYR A 29 13.52 -18.06 24.12
CA TYR A 29 12.51 -19.07 23.74
C TYR A 29 12.85 -20.49 24.22
N PHE A 30 14.13 -20.77 24.50
CA PHE A 30 14.63 -22.10 24.84
C PHE A 30 15.09 -22.23 26.29
N HIS A 31 15.07 -21.13 27.05
CA HIS A 31 15.27 -21.19 28.49
C HIS A 31 14.06 -21.86 29.17
N LEU A 32 14.35 -22.79 30.08
CA LEU A 32 13.39 -23.50 30.90
C LEU A 32 13.39 -22.88 32.29
N ASP A 33 12.29 -22.22 32.64
CA ASP A 33 12.10 -21.68 33.98
C ASP A 33 11.72 -22.77 35.00
N GLU A 34 11.55 -22.40 36.27
CA GLU A 34 11.19 -23.35 37.33
C GLU A 34 9.85 -24.05 37.07
N ARG A 35 8.89 -23.33 36.47
CA ARG A 35 7.58 -23.89 36.10
C ARG A 35 7.73 -24.94 35.01
N ASP A 36 8.61 -24.69 34.04
CA ASP A 36 8.93 -25.61 32.97
C ASP A 36 9.60 -26.87 33.50
N LEU A 37 10.61 -26.71 34.36
CA LEU A 37 11.32 -27.81 34.98
C LEU A 37 10.38 -28.67 35.85
N ALA A 38 9.48 -28.06 36.61
CA ALA A 38 8.47 -28.78 37.39
C ALA A 38 7.55 -29.61 36.49
N PHE A 39 7.07 -29.04 35.38
CA PHE A 39 6.23 -29.73 34.40
C PHE A 39 6.97 -30.88 33.71
N ILE A 40 8.21 -30.64 33.25
CA ILE A 40 9.05 -31.61 32.54
C ILE A 40 9.43 -32.78 33.46
N ASN A 41 9.78 -32.51 34.71
CA ASN A 41 10.26 -33.54 35.65
C ASN A 41 9.20 -34.58 36.03
N GLN A 42 7.92 -34.30 35.80
CA GLN A 42 6.83 -35.27 35.93
C GLN A 42 6.93 -36.42 34.91
N ARG A 43 7.69 -36.24 33.81
CA ARG A 43 7.86 -37.29 32.80
C ARG A 43 8.92 -38.32 33.24
N ARG A 44 8.61 -39.60 33.00
CA ARG A 44 9.52 -40.72 33.30
C ARG A 44 10.56 -40.89 32.20
N GLY A 45 11.83 -40.95 32.58
CA GLY A 45 12.96 -41.20 31.67
C GLY A 45 13.55 -39.93 31.03
N ARG A 46 14.87 -39.93 30.84
CA ARG A 46 15.63 -38.78 30.29
C ARG A 46 15.20 -38.42 28.85
N HIS A 47 14.89 -39.41 28.01
CA HIS A 47 14.41 -39.21 26.64
C HIS A 47 13.08 -38.46 26.60
N ASN A 48 12.12 -38.82 27.47
CA ASN A 48 10.81 -38.15 27.54
C ASN A 48 10.93 -36.74 28.09
N ARG A 49 11.80 -36.51 29.09
CA ARG A 49 12.07 -35.17 29.62
C ARG A 49 12.69 -34.27 28.55
N LEU A 50 13.70 -34.75 27.82
CA LEU A 50 14.31 -33.99 26.74
C LEU A 50 13.32 -33.74 25.59
N GLY A 51 12.60 -34.77 25.15
CA GLY A 51 11.67 -34.64 24.03
C GLY A 51 10.47 -33.72 24.31
N ILE A 52 9.86 -33.78 25.50
CA ILE A 52 8.79 -32.84 25.86
C ILE A 52 9.31 -31.41 26.01
N ALA A 53 10.53 -31.23 26.55
CA ALA A 53 11.15 -29.92 26.65
C ALA A 53 11.41 -29.32 25.25
N LEU A 54 11.92 -30.14 24.32
CA LEU A 54 12.12 -29.71 22.94
C LEU A 54 10.80 -29.40 22.22
N GLN A 55 9.73 -30.15 22.46
CA GLN A 55 8.41 -29.82 21.92
C GLN A 55 7.90 -28.47 22.45
N LEU A 56 8.08 -28.22 23.76
CA LEU A 56 7.68 -26.97 24.40
C LEU A 56 8.44 -25.78 23.82
N THR A 57 9.77 -25.83 23.81
CA THR A 57 10.61 -24.73 23.31
C THR A 57 10.44 -24.53 21.80
N THR A 58 10.23 -25.61 21.05
CA THR A 58 9.92 -25.53 19.62
C THR A 58 8.59 -24.84 19.37
N ALA A 59 7.54 -25.17 20.14
CA ALA A 59 6.25 -24.49 20.03
C ALA A 59 6.34 -23.00 20.40
N ARG A 60 7.21 -22.63 21.35
CA ARG A 60 7.49 -21.21 21.69
C ARG A 60 8.18 -20.46 20.57
N PHE A 61 9.17 -21.10 19.92
CA PHE A 61 9.99 -20.45 18.90
C PHE A 61 9.33 -20.44 17.52
N LEU A 62 8.83 -21.59 17.07
CA LEU A 62 8.24 -21.77 15.73
C LEU A 62 6.72 -21.56 15.70
N GLY A 63 6.04 -21.63 16.85
CA GLY A 63 4.57 -21.56 16.89
C GLY A 63 3.84 -22.83 16.48
N THR A 64 4.56 -23.94 16.30
CA THR A 64 3.99 -25.23 15.93
C THR A 64 4.82 -26.37 16.52
N PHE A 65 4.23 -27.56 16.59
CA PHE A 65 4.90 -28.76 17.06
C PHE A 65 5.53 -29.52 15.88
N LEU A 66 6.70 -30.09 16.12
CA LEU A 66 7.35 -30.94 15.12
C LEU A 66 6.89 -32.38 15.29
N THR A 67 6.47 -33.00 14.21
CA THR A 67 6.19 -34.45 14.18
C THR A 67 7.48 -35.27 14.23
N ASP A 68 8.58 -34.70 13.77
CA ASP A 68 9.89 -35.31 13.71
C ASP A 68 10.92 -34.37 14.37
N LEU A 69 11.39 -34.77 15.56
CA LEU A 69 12.34 -33.98 16.36
C LEU A 69 13.78 -34.07 15.85
N THR A 70 14.09 -34.93 14.88
CA THR A 70 15.41 -34.90 14.21
C THR A 70 15.64 -33.60 13.46
N ARG A 71 14.56 -32.86 13.16
CA ARG A 71 14.59 -31.52 12.55
C ARG A 71 14.97 -30.41 13.52
N VAL A 72 15.02 -30.69 14.83
CA VAL A 72 15.54 -29.74 15.82
C VAL A 72 17.05 -29.67 15.65
N LEU A 73 17.60 -28.46 15.54
CA LEU A 73 19.02 -28.28 15.28
C LEU A 73 19.89 -28.66 16.51
N PRO A 74 21.12 -29.16 16.31
CA PRO A 74 21.97 -29.65 17.40
C PRO A 74 22.24 -28.63 18.51
N GLY A 75 22.42 -27.34 18.18
CA GLY A 75 22.63 -26.28 19.15
C GLY A 75 21.46 -26.15 20.12
N VAL A 76 20.23 -26.19 19.59
CA VAL A 76 18.99 -26.21 20.38
C VAL A 76 18.91 -27.46 21.27
N GLN A 77 19.22 -28.64 20.71
CA GLN A 77 19.19 -29.89 21.47
C GLN A 77 20.15 -29.84 22.66
N GLN A 78 21.37 -29.37 22.44
CA GLN A 78 22.39 -29.25 23.47
C GLN A 78 22.00 -28.22 24.53
N PHE A 79 21.52 -27.05 24.11
CA PHE A 79 21.12 -25.97 25.02
C PHE A 79 20.01 -26.41 25.99
N VAL A 80 19.00 -27.13 25.49
CA VAL A 80 17.91 -27.67 26.32
C VAL A 80 18.39 -28.84 27.17
N ALA A 81 19.25 -29.71 26.65
CA ALA A 81 19.78 -30.87 27.38
C ALA A 81 20.61 -30.46 28.61
N VAL A 82 21.43 -29.41 28.49
CA VAL A 82 22.25 -28.89 29.61
C VAL A 82 21.37 -28.44 30.77
N GLN A 83 20.27 -27.72 30.49
CA GLN A 83 19.32 -27.26 31.53
C GLN A 83 18.64 -28.43 32.27
N LEU A 84 18.54 -29.60 31.64
CA LEU A 84 17.98 -30.81 32.23
C LEU A 84 19.03 -31.74 32.86
N ASN A 85 20.30 -31.32 32.94
CA ASN A 85 21.44 -32.14 33.38
C ASN A 85 21.62 -33.43 32.54
N ILE A 86 21.36 -33.35 31.23
CA ILE A 86 21.53 -34.46 30.28
C ILE A 86 22.81 -34.22 29.47
N ARG A 87 23.84 -35.03 29.71
CA ARG A 87 25.16 -34.90 29.04
C ARG A 87 25.17 -35.33 27.58
N ARG A 88 24.23 -36.19 27.17
CA ARG A 88 24.20 -36.89 25.88
C ARG A 88 22.82 -36.72 25.24
N PRO A 89 22.62 -35.72 24.34
CA PRO A 89 21.35 -35.50 23.65
C PRO A 89 20.89 -36.68 22.81
N GLU A 90 21.77 -37.62 22.46
CA GLU A 90 21.48 -38.83 21.69
C GLU A 90 20.42 -39.72 22.35
N VAL A 91 20.16 -39.53 23.65
CA VAL A 91 19.04 -40.15 24.36
C VAL A 91 17.69 -39.82 23.70
N LEU A 92 17.60 -38.73 22.94
CA LEU A 92 16.43 -38.33 22.16
C LEU A 92 16.04 -39.38 21.10
N THR A 93 16.95 -40.23 20.64
CA THR A 93 16.64 -41.32 19.70
C THR A 93 15.58 -42.30 20.23
N ARG A 94 15.44 -42.41 21.55
CA ARG A 94 14.42 -43.24 22.23
C ARG A 94 13.11 -42.49 22.49
N TYR A 95 13.03 -41.21 22.12
CA TYR A 95 11.83 -40.41 22.32
C TYR A 95 10.79 -40.71 21.25
N ALA A 96 9.53 -40.87 21.67
CA ALA A 96 8.39 -41.06 20.78
C ALA A 96 8.52 -42.24 19.79
N GLU A 97 9.23 -43.32 20.17
CA GLU A 97 9.18 -44.61 19.46
C GLU A 97 7.72 -45.07 19.25
N ARG A 98 6.84 -44.73 20.20
CA ARG A 98 5.39 -44.78 20.03
C ARG A 98 4.86 -43.39 19.75
N VAL A 99 4.17 -43.23 18.61
CA VAL A 99 3.50 -41.99 18.18
C VAL A 99 2.52 -41.44 19.23
N THR A 100 1.95 -42.31 20.08
CA THR A 100 1.07 -41.92 21.19
C THR A 100 1.76 -40.97 22.18
N THR A 101 3.02 -41.23 22.51
CA THR A 101 3.80 -40.40 23.45
C THR A 101 3.93 -38.96 22.96
N LEU A 102 4.18 -38.78 21.65
CA LEU A 102 4.27 -37.46 21.04
C LEU A 102 2.94 -36.71 21.12
N ARG A 103 1.82 -37.40 20.83
CA ARG A 103 0.47 -36.81 20.87
C ARG A 103 0.09 -36.43 22.30
N GLU A 104 0.35 -37.30 23.27
CA GLU A 104 0.12 -37.05 24.70
C GLU A 104 0.92 -35.84 25.18
N HIS A 105 2.22 -35.79 24.89
CA HIS A 105 3.07 -34.65 25.26
C HIS A 105 2.60 -33.35 24.61
N THR A 106 2.21 -33.39 23.34
CA THR A 106 1.64 -32.22 22.65
C THR A 106 0.36 -31.75 23.34
N ALA A 107 -0.53 -32.67 23.72
CA ALA A 107 -1.77 -32.35 24.44
C ALA A 107 -1.48 -31.74 25.82
N LEU A 108 -0.55 -32.33 26.58
CA LEU A 108 -0.14 -31.84 27.90
C LEU A 108 0.45 -30.43 27.81
N ILE A 109 1.29 -30.14 26.80
CA ILE A 109 1.83 -28.79 26.58
C ILE A 109 0.70 -27.81 26.28
N LYS A 110 -0.25 -28.18 25.41
CA LYS A 110 -1.39 -27.31 25.06
C LYS A 110 -2.21 -26.95 26.28
N GLU A 111 -2.59 -27.94 27.08
CA GLU A 111 -3.38 -27.77 28.28
C GLU A 111 -2.65 -26.91 29.33
N TYR A 112 -1.40 -27.26 29.63
CA TYR A 112 -0.67 -26.61 30.73
C TYR A 112 -0.22 -25.17 30.40
N TYR A 113 0.11 -24.88 29.14
CA TYR A 113 0.61 -23.55 28.71
C TYR A 113 -0.44 -22.70 27.99
N GLY A 114 -1.64 -23.23 27.76
CA GLY A 114 -2.76 -22.54 27.11
C GLY A 114 -2.52 -22.30 25.62
N TYR A 115 -2.03 -23.31 24.90
CA TYR A 115 -2.00 -23.25 23.43
C TYR A 115 -3.34 -23.71 22.85
N HIS A 116 -3.74 -23.06 21.77
CA HIS A 116 -4.99 -23.32 21.08
C HIS A 116 -4.74 -23.82 19.65
N GLU A 117 -5.61 -24.68 19.15
CA GLU A 117 -5.58 -25.06 17.76
C GLU A 117 -6.10 -23.91 16.89
N PHE A 118 -5.58 -23.81 15.66
CA PHE A 118 -6.01 -22.79 14.71
C PHE A 118 -7.52 -22.84 14.42
N GLY A 119 -8.13 -24.03 14.47
CA GLY A 119 -9.55 -24.23 14.23
C GLY A 119 -10.45 -23.78 15.38
N ASP A 120 -9.90 -23.60 16.58
CA ASP A 120 -10.70 -23.40 17.78
C ASP A 120 -11.44 -22.05 17.78
N PHE A 121 -12.65 -22.06 18.34
CA PHE A 121 -13.38 -20.85 18.68
C PHE A 121 -12.82 -20.28 20.00
N PRO A 122 -12.62 -18.94 20.13
CA PRO A 122 -12.97 -17.87 19.20
C PRO A 122 -11.83 -17.43 18.27
N TRP A 123 -10.69 -18.11 18.29
CA TRP A 123 -9.44 -17.64 17.69
C TRP A 123 -9.50 -17.51 16.18
N SER A 124 -9.97 -18.55 15.49
CA SER A 124 -10.14 -18.53 14.04
C SER A 124 -11.06 -17.39 13.58
N PHE A 125 -12.14 -17.15 14.34
CA PHE A 125 -13.11 -16.10 14.07
C PHE A 125 -12.53 -14.70 14.31
N ARG A 126 -11.80 -14.50 15.42
CA ARG A 126 -11.13 -13.23 15.74
C ARG A 126 -10.12 -12.85 14.65
N LEU A 127 -9.27 -13.78 14.23
CA LEU A 127 -8.30 -13.55 13.16
C LEU A 127 -9.02 -13.18 11.85
N LYS A 128 -10.02 -13.96 11.45
CA LYS A 128 -10.84 -13.69 10.26
C LYS A 128 -11.43 -12.27 10.28
N ARG A 129 -11.98 -11.85 11.42
CA ARG A 129 -12.56 -10.51 11.59
C ARG A 129 -11.51 -9.41 11.46
N LEU A 130 -10.34 -9.58 12.07
CA LEU A 130 -9.23 -8.62 11.99
C LEU A 130 -8.71 -8.49 10.54
N LEU A 131 -8.40 -9.61 9.90
CA LEU A 131 -7.94 -9.63 8.51
C LEU A 131 -8.98 -9.02 7.57
N TYR A 132 -10.28 -9.27 7.81
CA TYR A 132 -11.35 -8.68 7.02
C TYR A 132 -11.41 -7.16 7.18
N THR A 133 -11.32 -6.64 8.40
CA THR A 133 -11.28 -5.18 8.64
C THR A 133 -10.09 -4.54 7.93
N ARG A 134 -8.91 -5.17 7.99
CA ARG A 134 -7.70 -4.69 7.28
C ARG A 134 -7.91 -4.68 5.77
N ALA A 135 -8.37 -5.80 5.20
CA ALA A 135 -8.65 -5.92 3.77
C ALA A 135 -9.74 -4.94 3.29
N TRP A 136 -10.72 -4.63 4.14
CA TRP A 136 -11.73 -3.63 3.84
C TRP A 136 -11.12 -2.23 3.81
N LEU A 137 -10.40 -1.82 4.86
CA LEU A 137 -9.94 -0.44 5.00
C LEU A 137 -8.70 -0.09 4.17
N SER A 138 -7.87 -1.08 3.83
CA SER A 138 -6.56 -0.89 3.25
C SER A 138 -6.28 -1.86 2.10
N ASN A 139 -5.37 -1.49 1.20
CA ASN A 139 -4.93 -2.36 0.10
C ASN A 139 -3.53 -2.94 0.39
N GLU A 140 -3.46 -3.73 1.46
CA GLU A 140 -2.24 -4.40 1.88
C GLU A 140 -1.84 -5.51 0.90
N ARG A 141 -0.52 -5.66 0.71
CA ARG A 141 0.02 -6.82 0.00
C ARG A 141 -0.35 -8.09 0.78
N PRO A 142 -0.68 -9.20 0.09
CA PRO A 142 -1.11 -10.42 0.77
C PRO A 142 -0.01 -11.01 1.68
N GLY A 143 1.27 -10.85 1.33
CA GLY A 143 2.39 -11.22 2.21
C GLY A 143 2.36 -10.48 3.56
N LEU A 144 2.13 -9.17 3.57
CA LEU A 144 2.02 -8.41 4.83
C LEU A 144 0.83 -8.87 5.70
N MET A 145 -0.28 -9.26 5.07
CA MET A 145 -1.43 -9.82 5.79
C MET A 145 -1.11 -11.21 6.36
N PHE A 146 -0.31 -12.00 5.65
CA PHE A 146 0.18 -13.30 6.12
C PHE A 146 1.14 -13.16 7.29
N ASP A 147 2.11 -12.23 7.21
CA ASP A 147 3.05 -11.94 8.30
C ASP A 147 2.31 -11.44 9.53
N PHE A 148 1.34 -10.53 9.35
CA PHE A 148 0.47 -10.07 10.42
C PHE A 148 -0.32 -11.22 11.05
N ALA A 149 -0.91 -12.10 10.25
CA ALA A 149 -1.66 -13.25 10.76
C ALA A 149 -0.75 -14.20 11.55
N THR A 150 0.45 -14.47 11.05
CA THR A 150 1.46 -15.30 11.72
C THR A 150 1.84 -14.70 13.07
N ALA A 151 2.20 -13.42 13.11
CA ALA A 151 2.52 -12.72 14.35
C ALA A 151 1.34 -12.72 15.35
N TRP A 152 0.12 -12.49 14.86
CA TRP A 152 -1.08 -12.50 15.69
C TRP A 152 -1.35 -13.88 16.30
N LEU A 153 -1.18 -14.96 15.53
CA LEU A 153 -1.35 -16.33 16.01
C LEU A 153 -0.34 -16.65 17.12
N LEU A 154 0.93 -16.33 16.90
CA LEU A 154 2.00 -16.51 17.90
C LEU A 154 1.72 -15.75 19.19
N GLN A 155 1.36 -14.46 19.09
CA GLN A 155 1.05 -13.61 20.24
C GLN A 155 -0.12 -14.14 21.09
N ASN A 156 -1.08 -14.81 20.46
CA ASN A 156 -2.27 -15.35 21.12
C ASN A 156 -2.14 -16.85 21.45
N LYS A 157 -0.92 -17.43 21.36
CA LYS A 157 -0.65 -18.86 21.56
C LYS A 157 -1.55 -19.78 20.72
N VAL A 158 -1.92 -19.34 19.53
CA VAL A 158 -2.64 -20.15 18.55
C VAL A 158 -1.60 -20.82 17.66
N LEU A 159 -1.66 -22.14 17.55
CA LEU A 159 -0.71 -22.90 16.77
C LEU A 159 -0.85 -22.55 15.29
N LEU A 160 0.31 -22.41 14.64
CA LEU A 160 0.36 -22.07 13.23
C LEU A 160 -0.25 -23.20 12.38
N PRO A 161 -1.29 -22.92 11.56
CA PRO A 161 -1.73 -23.88 10.56
C PRO A 161 -0.69 -23.97 9.45
N GLY A 162 -0.75 -24.98 8.58
CA GLY A 162 0.14 -25.04 7.41
C GLY A 162 0.10 -23.76 6.56
N ALA A 163 1.23 -23.37 5.97
CA ALA A 163 1.38 -22.13 5.21
C ALA A 163 0.27 -21.96 4.15
N THR A 164 -0.01 -23.02 3.38
CA THR A 164 -1.08 -23.05 2.35
C THR A 164 -2.46 -22.78 2.92
N THR A 165 -2.75 -23.21 4.16
CA THR A 165 -4.02 -22.94 4.84
C THR A 165 -4.15 -21.46 5.16
N LEU A 166 -3.06 -20.82 5.61
CA LEU A 166 -3.05 -19.41 5.93
C LEU A 166 -3.06 -18.52 4.66
N VAL A 167 -2.32 -18.91 3.61
CA VAL A 167 -2.37 -18.30 2.27
C VAL A 167 -3.78 -18.31 1.70
N ARG A 168 -4.45 -19.46 1.78
CA ARG A 168 -5.85 -19.61 1.34
C ARG A 168 -6.77 -18.71 2.16
N LEU A 169 -6.63 -18.68 3.48
CA LEU A 169 -7.44 -17.81 4.35
C LEU A 169 -7.29 -16.33 3.96
N VAL A 170 -6.06 -15.84 3.80
CA VAL A 170 -5.79 -14.45 3.40
C VAL A 170 -6.41 -14.16 2.03
N SER A 171 -6.25 -15.07 1.07
CA SER A 171 -6.82 -14.92 -0.27
C SER A 171 -8.35 -14.85 -0.25
N GLU A 172 -9.01 -15.76 0.47
CA GLU A 172 -10.47 -15.80 0.62
C GLU A 172 -11.02 -14.52 1.28
N ILE A 173 -10.34 -14.02 2.31
CA ILE A 173 -10.75 -12.80 3.00
C ILE A 173 -10.62 -11.57 2.09
N ARG A 174 -9.51 -11.46 1.36
CA ARG A 174 -9.29 -10.37 0.40
C ARG A 174 -10.32 -10.40 -0.72
N GLU A 175 -10.58 -11.59 -1.28
CA GLU A 175 -11.59 -11.77 -2.31
C GLU A 175 -12.98 -11.38 -1.81
N ARG A 176 -13.35 -11.81 -0.59
CA ARG A 176 -14.62 -11.43 0.04
C ARG A 176 -14.74 -9.92 0.25
N ALA A 177 -13.67 -9.25 0.68
CA ALA A 177 -13.66 -7.79 0.85
C ALA A 177 -13.82 -7.07 -0.50
N ASN A 178 -13.11 -7.53 -1.54
CA ASN A 178 -13.20 -6.99 -2.89
C ASN A 178 -14.60 -7.18 -3.48
N GLN A 179 -15.18 -8.37 -3.38
CA GLN A 179 -16.53 -8.64 -3.88
C GLN A 179 -17.58 -7.74 -3.21
N ARG A 180 -17.47 -7.53 -1.90
CA ARG A 180 -18.36 -6.58 -1.19
C ARG A 180 -18.19 -5.16 -1.72
N LEU A 181 -16.94 -4.72 -1.93
CA LEU A 181 -16.65 -3.39 -2.44
C LEU A 181 -17.24 -3.22 -3.85
N TRP A 182 -17.01 -4.19 -4.74
CA TRP A 182 -17.55 -4.16 -6.09
C TRP A 182 -19.07 -4.17 -6.10
N LYS A 183 -19.69 -4.97 -5.22
CA LYS A 183 -21.16 -5.00 -5.11
C LYS A 183 -21.72 -3.63 -4.74
N LYS A 184 -21.11 -2.98 -3.74
CA LYS A 184 -21.56 -1.67 -3.30
C LYS A 184 -21.36 -0.61 -4.38
N LEU A 185 -20.20 -0.57 -5.02
CA LEU A 185 -19.89 0.42 -6.05
C LEU A 185 -20.74 0.25 -7.30
N ALA A 186 -20.92 -1.00 -7.78
CA ALA A 186 -21.72 -1.28 -8.96
C ALA A 186 -23.21 -0.99 -8.77
N ALA A 187 -23.68 -0.89 -7.52
CA ALA A 187 -25.07 -0.59 -7.19
C ALA A 187 -25.33 0.91 -6.95
N LEU A 188 -24.30 1.76 -7.00
CA LEU A 188 -24.48 3.21 -6.84
C LEU A 188 -25.12 3.86 -8.07
N PRO A 189 -24.65 3.59 -9.31
CA PRO A 189 -25.19 4.27 -10.48
C PRO A 189 -26.59 3.75 -10.82
N ASP A 190 -27.46 4.64 -11.28
CA ASP A 190 -28.75 4.25 -11.87
C ASP A 190 -28.58 3.63 -13.27
N SER A 191 -29.68 3.29 -13.94
CA SER A 191 -29.65 2.68 -15.27
C SER A 191 -29.05 3.60 -16.34
N TRP A 192 -29.31 4.90 -16.27
CA TRP A 192 -28.77 5.88 -17.21
C TRP A 192 -27.26 6.06 -17.02
N GLN A 193 -26.81 6.25 -15.78
CA GLN A 193 -25.40 6.35 -15.44
C GLN A 193 -24.64 5.06 -15.79
N THR A 194 -25.25 3.90 -15.54
CA THR A 194 -24.69 2.60 -15.92
C THR A 194 -24.46 2.51 -17.42
N ALA A 195 -25.43 2.94 -18.24
CA ALA A 195 -25.28 2.98 -19.69
C ALA A 195 -24.15 3.94 -20.10
N ARG A 196 -24.18 5.20 -19.63
CA ARG A 196 -23.18 6.22 -19.97
C ARG A 196 -21.76 5.81 -19.64
N VAL A 197 -21.56 5.22 -18.47
CA VAL A 197 -20.24 4.81 -18.01
C VAL A 197 -19.74 3.56 -18.72
N THR A 198 -20.65 2.69 -19.18
CA THR A 198 -20.29 1.54 -20.02
C THR A 198 -19.91 1.98 -21.43
N GLU A 199 -20.63 2.95 -22.01
CA GLU A 199 -20.32 3.55 -23.33
C GLU A 199 -18.91 4.18 -23.38
N LEU A 200 -18.33 4.58 -22.24
CA LEU A 200 -16.96 5.08 -22.19
C LEU A 200 -15.93 4.07 -22.71
N LEU A 201 -16.26 2.77 -22.69
CA LEU A 201 -15.41 1.69 -23.16
C LEU A 201 -15.44 1.53 -24.68
N ASP A 202 -16.46 2.03 -25.34
CA ASP A 202 -16.66 1.84 -26.78
C ASP A 202 -15.82 2.84 -27.57
N ILE A 203 -15.36 2.43 -28.74
CA ILE A 203 -14.62 3.30 -29.66
C ILE A 203 -15.64 3.85 -30.67
N PRO A 204 -15.93 5.16 -30.67
CA PRO A 204 -16.86 5.75 -31.62
C PRO A 204 -16.37 5.61 -33.06
N GLU A 205 -17.29 5.58 -34.01
CA GLU A 205 -16.96 5.52 -35.43
C GLU A 205 -16.06 6.70 -35.84
N GLY A 206 -15.00 6.40 -36.60
CA GLY A 206 -14.00 7.39 -36.99
C GLY A 206 -12.97 7.76 -35.92
N GLN A 207 -13.09 7.28 -34.68
CA GLN A 207 -12.11 7.51 -33.62
C GLN A 207 -11.16 6.32 -33.45
N ARG A 208 -9.93 6.61 -32.98
CA ARG A 208 -8.91 5.57 -32.67
C ARG A 208 -8.91 5.16 -31.20
N THR A 209 -9.49 5.96 -30.32
CA THR A 209 -9.44 5.79 -28.87
C THR A 209 -10.84 5.99 -28.27
N SER A 210 -11.20 5.17 -27.30
CA SER A 210 -12.47 5.29 -26.56
C SER A 210 -12.51 6.56 -25.69
N PRO A 211 -13.69 7.07 -25.30
CA PRO A 211 -13.83 8.19 -24.38
C PRO A 211 -13.09 7.96 -23.05
N LEU A 212 -13.06 6.72 -22.53
CA LEU A 212 -12.29 6.41 -21.31
C LEU A 212 -10.80 6.73 -21.45
N GLU A 213 -10.19 6.42 -22.60
CA GLU A 213 -8.76 6.73 -22.86
C GLU A 213 -8.50 8.22 -23.00
N GLN A 214 -9.48 8.99 -23.52
CA GLN A 214 -9.38 10.44 -23.56
C GLN A 214 -9.45 11.03 -22.14
N LEU A 215 -10.38 10.54 -21.31
CA LEU A 215 -10.56 11.00 -19.93
C LEU A 215 -9.35 10.70 -19.02
N LYS A 216 -8.55 9.69 -19.36
CA LYS A 216 -7.29 9.39 -18.64
C LYS A 216 -6.19 10.42 -18.86
N LYS A 217 -6.23 11.17 -19.96
CA LYS A 217 -5.16 12.11 -20.33
C LYS A 217 -5.40 13.45 -19.67
N GLY A 218 -4.45 13.86 -18.84
CA GLY A 218 -4.37 15.21 -18.27
C GLY A 218 -3.71 16.20 -19.22
N PRO A 219 -3.79 17.51 -18.90
CA PRO A 219 -3.10 18.54 -19.65
C PRO A 219 -1.58 18.34 -19.54
N VAL A 220 -0.89 18.46 -20.68
CA VAL A 220 0.58 18.30 -20.76
C VAL A 220 1.32 19.61 -21.05
N THR A 221 0.58 20.69 -21.32
CA THR A 221 1.12 22.03 -21.58
C THR A 221 0.35 23.07 -20.80
N VAL A 222 0.99 24.21 -20.53
CA VAL A 222 0.35 25.39 -19.94
C VAL A 222 0.03 26.36 -21.08
N SER A 223 -1.22 26.39 -21.52
CA SER A 223 -1.69 27.29 -22.58
C SER A 223 -3.19 27.55 -22.42
N GLY A 224 -3.68 28.66 -22.97
CA GLY A 224 -5.13 28.95 -23.00
C GLY A 224 -5.96 27.77 -23.57
N PRO A 225 -5.58 27.20 -24.74
CA PRO A 225 -6.24 26.01 -25.27
C PRO A 225 -6.20 24.79 -24.34
N ALA A 226 -5.06 24.54 -23.67
CA ALA A 226 -4.93 23.43 -22.72
C ALA A 226 -5.83 23.61 -21.48
N PHE A 227 -6.02 24.85 -21.02
CA PHE A 227 -6.98 25.16 -19.96
C PHE A 227 -8.42 24.87 -20.40
N THR A 228 -8.80 25.29 -21.61
CA THR A 228 -10.13 24.98 -22.17
C THR A 228 -10.35 23.48 -22.30
N GLU A 229 -9.37 22.72 -22.79
CA GLU A 229 -9.43 21.26 -22.88
C GLU A 229 -9.58 20.60 -21.49
N ALA A 230 -8.85 21.09 -20.48
CA ALA A 230 -8.97 20.61 -19.11
C ALA A 230 -10.37 20.87 -18.52
N LEU A 231 -10.94 22.06 -18.76
CA LEU A 231 -12.32 22.39 -18.36
C LEU A 231 -13.36 21.54 -19.08
N GLU A 232 -13.23 21.35 -20.40
CA GLU A 232 -14.13 20.47 -21.16
C GLU A 232 -14.11 19.05 -20.63
N ARG A 233 -12.93 18.52 -20.30
CA ARG A 233 -12.79 17.19 -19.67
C ARG A 233 -13.49 17.14 -18.32
N TYR A 234 -13.32 18.15 -17.47
CA TYR A 234 -14.05 18.25 -16.20
C TYR A 234 -15.57 18.29 -16.42
N ILE A 235 -16.06 19.11 -17.36
CA ILE A 235 -17.48 19.22 -17.69
C ILE A 235 -18.04 17.88 -18.16
N ARG A 236 -17.33 17.16 -19.03
CA ARG A 236 -17.73 15.80 -19.47
C ARG A 236 -17.91 14.85 -18.29
N LEU A 237 -17.01 14.87 -17.32
CA LEU A 237 -17.10 14.03 -16.11
C LEU A 237 -18.24 14.48 -15.18
N ARG A 238 -18.38 15.79 -14.97
CA ARG A 238 -19.46 16.38 -14.15
C ARG A 238 -20.85 16.05 -14.71
N ASN A 239 -20.99 16.05 -16.04
CA ASN A 239 -22.24 15.72 -16.73
C ASN A 239 -22.66 14.25 -16.56
N LEU A 240 -21.80 13.37 -16.04
CA LEU A 240 -22.18 11.99 -15.66
C LEU A 240 -22.91 11.96 -14.30
N GLU A 241 -22.91 13.06 -13.55
CA GLU A 241 -23.60 13.25 -12.27
C GLU A 241 -23.16 12.30 -11.13
N PHE A 242 -21.93 11.76 -11.19
CA PHE A 242 -21.39 10.86 -10.17
C PHE A 242 -21.12 11.57 -8.83
N SER A 243 -21.00 12.90 -8.83
CA SER A 243 -20.87 13.71 -7.61
C SER A 243 -22.10 13.65 -6.70
N ARG A 244 -23.28 13.29 -7.22
CA ARG A 244 -24.51 13.13 -6.43
C ARG A 244 -24.63 11.76 -5.75
N LEU A 245 -23.79 10.79 -6.13
CA LEU A 245 -23.85 9.44 -5.59
C LEU A 245 -23.31 9.39 -4.14
N ASN A 246 -23.94 8.56 -3.32
CA ASN A 246 -23.57 8.43 -1.92
C ASN A 246 -22.46 7.39 -1.72
N PHE A 247 -21.21 7.84 -1.60
CA PHE A 247 -20.04 7.00 -1.31
C PHE A 247 -19.80 6.77 0.20
N THR A 248 -20.71 7.22 1.08
CA THR A 248 -20.53 7.13 2.54
C THR A 248 -20.39 5.68 3.00
N GLY A 249 -19.44 5.43 3.91
CA GLY A 249 -19.16 4.08 4.41
C GLY A 249 -18.35 3.19 3.46
N LEU A 250 -17.83 3.75 2.35
CA LEU A 250 -16.84 3.11 1.50
C LEU A 250 -15.42 3.59 1.85
N PRO A 251 -14.43 2.68 1.95
CA PRO A 251 -13.05 3.04 2.24
C PRO A 251 -12.43 3.90 1.13
N ALA A 252 -12.07 5.14 1.43
CA ALA A 252 -11.48 6.08 0.47
C ALA A 252 -10.16 5.57 -0.16
N ILE A 253 -9.37 4.81 0.58
CA ILE A 253 -8.15 4.17 0.05
C ILE A 253 -8.51 3.18 -1.06
N GLN A 254 -9.54 2.36 -0.87
CA GLN A 254 -9.95 1.36 -1.85
C GLN A 254 -10.52 1.99 -3.12
N LEU A 255 -11.34 3.04 -2.97
CA LEU A 255 -11.84 3.84 -4.08
C LEU A 255 -10.69 4.39 -4.94
N ARG A 256 -9.70 5.03 -4.31
CA ARG A 256 -8.51 5.56 -4.99
C ARG A 256 -7.71 4.47 -5.69
N ASN A 257 -7.59 3.28 -5.10
CA ASN A 257 -6.86 2.17 -5.72
C ASN A 257 -7.59 1.61 -6.94
N LEU A 258 -8.91 1.47 -6.89
CA LEU A 258 -9.71 1.07 -8.06
C LEU A 258 -9.64 2.12 -9.18
N ALA A 259 -9.72 3.40 -8.83
CA ALA A 259 -9.57 4.49 -9.79
C ALA A 259 -8.18 4.50 -10.44
N ARG A 260 -7.10 4.37 -9.65
CA ARG A 260 -5.73 4.26 -10.16
C ARG A 260 -5.58 3.06 -11.09
N TYR A 261 -6.12 1.91 -10.67
CA TYR A 261 -6.14 0.70 -11.48
C TYR A 261 -6.84 0.94 -12.83
N ALA A 262 -8.01 1.59 -12.83
CA ALA A 262 -8.72 1.94 -14.06
C ALA A 262 -7.90 2.87 -14.97
N GLY A 263 -7.19 3.84 -14.38
CA GLY A 263 -6.29 4.73 -15.12
C GLY A 263 -5.15 4.00 -15.84
N MET A 264 -4.59 2.96 -15.22
CA MET A 264 -3.49 2.17 -15.78
C MET A 264 -3.93 1.03 -16.70
N ALA A 265 -5.09 0.41 -16.44
CA ALA A 265 -5.53 -0.77 -17.17
C ALA A 265 -6.03 -0.41 -18.57
N SER A 266 -5.78 -1.29 -19.56
CA SER A 266 -6.31 -1.09 -20.92
C SER A 266 -7.83 -1.21 -20.94
N VAL A 267 -8.48 -0.41 -21.79
CA VAL A 267 -9.95 -0.46 -21.97
C VAL A 267 -10.43 -1.85 -22.35
N LYS A 268 -9.70 -2.54 -23.23
CA LYS A 268 -10.00 -3.92 -23.64
C LYS A 268 -10.04 -4.87 -22.45
N TYR A 269 -9.15 -4.69 -21.47
CA TYR A 269 -9.15 -5.52 -20.27
C TYR A 269 -10.35 -5.19 -19.36
N ILE A 270 -10.65 -3.90 -19.17
CA ILE A 270 -11.82 -3.47 -18.38
C ILE A 270 -13.13 -3.98 -19.00
N ALA A 271 -13.25 -3.91 -20.33
CA ALA A 271 -14.42 -4.39 -21.07
C ALA A 271 -14.70 -5.89 -20.89
N ARG A 272 -13.66 -6.71 -20.68
CA ARG A 272 -13.76 -8.16 -20.46
C ARG A 272 -14.03 -8.56 -19.01
N MET A 273 -14.05 -7.61 -18.06
CA MET A 273 -14.33 -7.92 -16.67
C MET A 273 -15.78 -8.40 -16.45
N PRO A 274 -16.02 -9.21 -15.41
CA PRO A 274 -17.37 -9.48 -14.93
C PRO A 274 -18.12 -8.18 -14.66
N GLN A 275 -19.41 -8.12 -15.00
CA GLN A 275 -20.19 -6.88 -15.01
C GLN A 275 -20.10 -6.09 -13.70
N GLN A 276 -20.22 -6.77 -12.56
CA GLN A 276 -20.12 -6.14 -11.25
C GLN A 276 -18.75 -5.48 -11.00
N ARG A 277 -17.66 -6.15 -11.37
CA ARG A 277 -16.30 -5.59 -11.23
C ARG A 277 -16.09 -4.44 -12.21
N LYS A 278 -16.54 -4.59 -13.46
CA LYS A 278 -16.47 -3.56 -14.50
C LYS A 278 -17.12 -2.26 -14.03
N LEU A 279 -18.38 -2.32 -13.60
CA LEU A 279 -19.12 -1.15 -13.11
C LEU A 279 -18.48 -0.54 -11.87
N ALA A 280 -17.98 -1.35 -10.94
CA ALA A 280 -17.28 -0.85 -9.76
C ALA A 280 -16.01 -0.07 -10.11
N VAL A 281 -15.19 -0.59 -11.04
CA VAL A 281 -13.96 0.04 -11.52
C VAL A 281 -14.27 1.36 -12.20
N LEU A 282 -15.27 1.38 -13.08
CA LEU A 282 -15.65 2.60 -13.80
C LEU A 282 -16.28 3.65 -12.89
N THR A 283 -17.12 3.23 -11.93
CA THR A 283 -17.71 4.12 -10.92
C THR A 283 -16.63 4.79 -10.07
N ALA A 284 -15.65 4.01 -9.61
CA ALA A 284 -14.51 4.55 -8.87
C ALA A 284 -13.67 5.50 -9.75
N PHE A 285 -13.44 5.15 -11.01
CA PHE A 285 -12.70 5.98 -11.96
C PHE A 285 -13.37 7.33 -12.19
N VAL A 286 -14.65 7.36 -12.59
CA VAL A 286 -15.37 8.61 -12.88
C VAL A 286 -15.38 9.51 -11.66
N LYS A 287 -15.68 8.98 -10.48
CA LYS A 287 -15.69 9.76 -9.24
C LYS A 287 -14.32 10.39 -8.93
N ALA A 288 -13.25 9.62 -9.08
CA ALA A 288 -11.90 10.12 -8.80
C ALA A 288 -11.45 11.12 -9.87
N GLN A 289 -11.73 10.84 -11.14
CA GLN A 289 -11.34 11.69 -12.26
C GLN A 289 -12.11 13.01 -12.29
N GLU A 290 -13.37 13.05 -11.87
CA GLU A 290 -14.11 14.31 -11.75
C GLU A 290 -13.39 15.29 -10.81
N THR A 291 -12.84 14.80 -9.70
CA THR A 291 -12.07 15.62 -8.76
C THR A 291 -10.70 15.99 -9.33
N ALA A 292 -9.95 15.01 -9.84
CA ALA A 292 -8.63 15.24 -10.41
C ALA A 292 -8.66 16.19 -11.62
N ALA A 293 -9.67 16.08 -12.47
CA ALA A 293 -9.80 16.95 -13.64
C ALA A 293 -10.08 18.41 -13.27
N LEU A 294 -10.78 18.65 -12.16
CA LEU A 294 -10.98 20.00 -11.63
C LEU A 294 -9.68 20.56 -11.06
N ASP A 295 -8.98 19.78 -10.23
CA ASP A 295 -7.69 20.16 -9.65
C ASP A 295 -6.68 20.49 -10.75
N GLU A 296 -6.55 19.63 -11.76
CA GLU A 296 -5.66 19.85 -12.90
C GLU A 296 -6.04 21.09 -13.73
N ALA A 297 -7.34 21.41 -13.86
CA ALA A 297 -7.77 22.64 -14.54
C ALA A 297 -7.39 23.90 -13.75
N VAL A 298 -7.51 23.86 -12.42
CA VAL A 298 -7.08 24.96 -11.54
C VAL A 298 -5.55 25.13 -11.61
N ASP A 299 -4.79 24.03 -11.59
CA ASP A 299 -3.33 24.08 -11.72
C ASP A 299 -2.89 24.74 -13.03
N VAL A 300 -3.53 24.42 -14.16
CA VAL A 300 -3.23 25.06 -15.46
C VAL A 300 -3.57 26.56 -15.42
N LEU A 301 -4.69 26.94 -14.81
CA LEU A 301 -5.09 28.35 -14.67
C LEU A 301 -4.06 29.14 -13.85
N ASP A 302 -3.64 28.61 -12.70
CA ASP A 302 -2.66 29.24 -11.83
C ASP A 302 -1.34 29.46 -12.57
N MET A 303 -0.88 28.46 -13.32
CA MET A 303 0.33 28.57 -14.14
C MET A 303 0.18 29.60 -15.27
N LEU A 304 -0.99 29.69 -15.91
CA LEU A 304 -1.26 30.72 -16.92
C LEU A 304 -1.23 32.13 -16.36
N ILE A 305 -1.83 32.35 -15.19
CA ILE A 305 -1.80 33.65 -14.50
C ILE A 305 -0.36 34.04 -14.17
N LEU A 306 0.45 33.10 -13.70
CA LEU A 306 1.88 33.32 -13.44
C LEU A 306 2.64 33.70 -14.72
N ASP A 307 2.38 33.05 -15.85
CA ASP A 307 3.07 33.36 -17.10
C ASP A 307 2.65 34.71 -17.67
N ILE A 308 1.36 35.06 -17.60
CA ILE A 308 0.85 36.38 -18.01
C ILE A 308 1.47 37.49 -17.14
N THR A 309 1.50 37.31 -15.82
CA THR A 309 2.08 38.30 -14.90
C THR A 309 3.59 38.46 -15.10
N ARG A 310 4.32 37.36 -15.34
CA ARG A 310 5.74 37.40 -15.71
C ARG A 310 5.97 38.12 -17.03
N ALA A 311 5.17 37.84 -18.06
CA ALA A 311 5.25 38.49 -19.36
C ALA A 311 4.97 40.00 -19.26
N ALA A 312 3.95 40.39 -18.48
CA ALA A 312 3.63 41.78 -18.20
C ALA A 312 4.79 42.49 -17.47
N LYS A 313 5.36 41.87 -16.42
CA LYS A 313 6.51 42.41 -15.68
C LYS A 313 7.73 42.59 -16.58
N LYS A 314 8.06 41.59 -17.41
CA LYS A 314 9.17 41.65 -18.38
C LYS A 314 8.96 42.77 -19.41
N THR A 315 7.72 42.93 -19.88
CA THR A 315 7.37 44.01 -20.82
C THR A 315 7.48 45.38 -20.16
N GLY A 316 7.02 45.52 -18.92
CA GLY A 316 7.18 46.74 -18.11
C GLY A 316 8.65 47.09 -17.86
N GLN A 317 9.48 46.13 -17.47
CA GLN A 317 10.92 46.31 -17.30
C GLN A 317 11.60 46.74 -18.60
N LYS A 318 11.26 46.12 -19.74
CA LYS A 318 11.78 46.53 -21.05
C LYS A 318 11.37 47.97 -21.41
N LYS A 319 10.12 48.37 -21.15
CA LYS A 319 9.65 49.75 -21.36
C LYS A 319 10.37 50.74 -20.43
N ARG A 320 10.60 50.37 -19.16
CA ARG A 320 11.36 51.19 -18.20
C ARG A 320 12.82 51.38 -18.61
N LEU A 321 13.49 50.33 -19.08
CA LEU A 321 14.86 50.41 -19.58
C LEU A 321 14.98 51.28 -20.84
N ARG A 322 13.94 51.30 -21.70
CA ARG A 322 13.89 52.20 -22.86
C ARG A 322 13.72 53.66 -22.43
N THR A 323 12.76 53.93 -21.56
CA THR A 323 12.50 55.30 -21.05
C THR A 323 13.67 55.88 -20.27
N LEU A 324 14.49 55.06 -19.58
CA LEU A 324 15.75 55.53 -18.98
C LEU A 324 16.71 56.12 -20.02
N LYS A 325 16.86 55.50 -21.19
CA LYS A 325 17.68 56.07 -22.28
C LYS A 325 17.09 57.37 -22.82
N ASP A 326 15.77 57.47 -22.89
CA ASP A 326 15.09 58.69 -23.33
C ASP A 326 15.31 59.83 -22.31
N LEU A 327 15.28 59.52 -21.01
CA LEU A 327 15.61 60.45 -19.93
C LEU A 327 17.08 60.89 -19.97
N ASP A 328 18.03 59.99 -20.23
CA ASP A 328 19.44 60.33 -20.41
C ASP A 328 19.64 61.30 -21.59
N ARG A 329 18.95 61.07 -22.70
CA ARG A 329 18.99 61.97 -23.86
C ARG A 329 18.41 63.35 -23.54
N ALA A 330 17.28 63.39 -22.83
CA ALA A 330 16.68 64.64 -22.38
C ALA A 330 17.61 65.41 -21.42
N ALA A 331 18.25 64.70 -20.49
CA ALA A 331 19.22 65.28 -19.56
C ALA A 331 20.45 65.85 -20.28
N LEU A 332 20.97 65.16 -21.31
CA LEU A 332 22.08 65.66 -22.13
C LEU A 332 21.72 66.91 -22.95
N ILE A 333 20.50 66.97 -23.48
CA ILE A 333 19.99 68.16 -24.18
C ILE A 333 19.86 69.33 -23.21
N LEU A 334 19.28 69.09 -22.02
CA LEU A 334 19.17 70.11 -20.98
C LEU A 334 20.56 70.59 -20.52
N ALA A 335 21.51 69.69 -20.33
CA ALA A 335 22.88 70.03 -19.96
C ALA A 335 23.56 70.91 -21.03
N ARG A 336 23.36 70.61 -22.33
CA ARG A 336 23.86 71.45 -23.44
C ARG A 336 23.18 72.81 -23.48
N ALA A 337 21.87 72.87 -23.27
CA ALA A 337 21.15 74.14 -23.21
C ALA A 337 21.62 75.00 -22.02
N CYS A 338 21.82 74.39 -20.85
CA CYS A 338 22.37 75.07 -19.67
C CYS A 338 23.82 75.52 -19.88
N SER A 339 24.67 74.74 -20.57
CA SER A 339 26.04 75.18 -20.86
C SER A 339 26.08 76.38 -21.80
N LEU A 340 25.17 76.46 -22.77
CA LEU A 340 25.06 77.62 -23.66
C LEU A 340 24.57 78.87 -22.91
N LEU A 341 23.62 78.72 -21.97
CA LEU A 341 23.12 79.82 -21.14
C LEU A 341 24.13 80.34 -20.11
N LEU A 342 25.11 79.52 -19.72
CA LEU A 342 26.12 79.83 -18.70
C LEU A 342 27.48 80.20 -19.30
N ASP A 343 27.60 80.25 -20.64
CA ASP A 343 28.84 80.64 -21.32
C ASP A 343 28.92 82.16 -21.40
N GLU A 344 29.82 82.76 -20.61
CA GLU A 344 30.01 84.22 -20.51
C GLU A 344 30.57 84.87 -21.81
N GLN A 345 30.92 84.07 -22.81
CA GLN A 345 31.40 84.56 -24.12
C GLN A 345 30.39 84.41 -25.26
N ALA A 346 29.19 83.87 -25.01
CA ALA A 346 28.16 83.72 -26.03
C ALA A 346 27.47 85.07 -26.33
N ASP A 347 27.42 85.47 -27.60
CA ASP A 347 26.75 86.70 -28.03
C ASP A 347 25.22 86.51 -28.04
N ASP A 348 24.47 87.49 -27.52
CA ASP A 348 23.04 87.40 -27.22
C ASP A 348 22.18 87.17 -28.50
N ALA A 349 22.77 87.48 -29.67
CA ALA A 349 22.21 87.25 -30.99
C ALA A 349 22.28 85.78 -31.46
N GLU A 350 23.32 85.03 -31.06
CA GLU A 350 23.51 83.62 -31.49
C GLU A 350 22.58 82.66 -30.75
N LEU A 351 22.09 83.03 -29.57
CA LEU A 351 21.18 82.22 -28.73
C LEU A 351 19.73 82.19 -29.25
N ARG A 352 19.34 83.07 -30.19
CA ARG A 352 17.94 83.25 -30.61
C ARG A 352 17.59 82.63 -31.98
N GLU A 353 18.55 82.12 -32.74
CA GLU A 353 18.33 81.61 -34.11
C GLU A 353 18.28 80.07 -34.26
N THR A 354 18.14 79.30 -33.17
CA THR A 354 18.01 77.83 -33.26
C THR A 354 16.74 77.26 -32.66
#